data_AF-A0A9C6XRV6-F1
#
_entry.id   AF-A0A9C6XRV6-F1
#
_cell.length_a   1.000
_cell.length_b   1.000
_cell.length_c   1.000
_cell.angle_alpha   90.00
_cell.angle_beta   90.00
_cell.angle_gamma   90.00
#
_symmetry.space_group_name_H-M   'P 1'
#
loop_
_entity.id
_entity.type
_entity.pdbx_description
1 polymer ?
#
loop_
_entity_poly.entity_id
_entity_poly.type
_entity_poly.pdbx_seq_one_letter_code
_entity_poly.pdbx_strand_id
1 'polypeptide(L)'
;MARLCSVAVVGALGLVLLGFLGLRAGPIPAQAGRGYGPGGQAYGPVATGYSYVDSAAALARTNRQTSLDLVELMRQVLDRLPDLRTVPLYIFGESYGGKVAAEFGLCLYREIANGRLAANLKGVVMGDSWLSGVDHVESWSPYLFHLGLLDSRGKSQLAAAAARARAAAEAGEWRYATSLWSSTWTMMSNLTEGVNIYNFMVPAKADGKKGGKPAVPCGSAELMNGEVRRALGLPSTVLHQNDNSQVFVAQYDEFMKPATEAMEGLLGQTDLDVLVYAGQCDVFTNMAGTMAWLDRLSWPLAEAFRAAPRSPLIVGGEVAGALRRVGRLTALWVHRAGHMVATDYPAAAAAILKLATNSSTPTSGCTGRVSGPRHNSQRACLPSWGPWRIPHTVVP
;
A
#
# COMPACT_ATOMS: atom_id res chain seq x y z
N MET A 1 -25.66 12.08 -1.28
CA MET A 1 -25.26 10.67 -1.47
C MET A 1 -23.77 10.66 -1.82
N ALA A 2 -22.97 9.71 -1.34
CA ALA A 2 -21.60 9.57 -1.85
C ALA A 2 -21.66 8.98 -3.27
N ARG A 3 -21.04 9.63 -4.26
CA ARG A 3 -20.97 9.12 -5.63
C ARG A 3 -19.50 8.90 -5.98
N LEU A 4 -19.10 7.63 -6.03
CA LEU A 4 -17.77 7.23 -6.51
C LEU A 4 -17.81 7.15 -8.04
N CYS A 5 -16.98 7.93 -8.72
CA CYS A 5 -16.69 7.74 -10.14
C CYS A 5 -15.55 6.73 -10.27
N SER A 6 -15.89 5.45 -10.36
CA SER A 6 -14.94 4.36 -10.58
C SER A 6 -14.91 4.00 -12.07
N VAL A 7 -13.75 4.14 -12.70
CA VAL A 7 -13.51 3.53 -14.01
C VAL A 7 -12.85 2.18 -13.76
N ALA A 8 -13.65 1.12 -13.82
CA ALA A 8 -13.16 -0.25 -13.84
C ALA A 8 -12.91 -0.67 -15.28
N VAL A 9 -11.63 -0.73 -15.70
CA VAL A 9 -11.26 -1.41 -16.95
C VAL A 9 -10.83 -2.82 -16.60
N VAL A 10 -11.64 -3.82 -16.95
CA VAL A 10 -11.40 -5.24 -16.66
C VAL A 10 -10.83 -5.93 -17.90
N GLY A 11 -9.68 -6.58 -17.76
CA GLY A 11 -9.04 -7.41 -18.79
C GLY A 11 -8.78 -8.84 -18.30
N ALA A 12 -8.61 -9.76 -19.24
CA ALA A 12 -8.82 -11.22 -19.18
C ALA A 12 -7.93 -12.09 -18.27
N LEU A 13 -7.43 -11.60 -17.13
CA LEU A 13 -6.64 -12.42 -16.19
C LEU A 13 -7.13 -12.41 -14.73
N GLY A 14 -8.35 -11.92 -14.46
CA GLY A 14 -9.00 -12.15 -13.17
C GLY A 14 -8.12 -11.77 -11.98
N LEU A 15 -7.62 -10.53 -11.95
CA LEU A 15 -6.94 -9.97 -10.79
C LEU A 15 -7.49 -8.54 -10.61
N VAL A 16 -8.32 -8.33 -9.60
CA VAL A 16 -8.79 -6.98 -9.22
C VAL A 16 -7.83 -6.46 -8.17
N LEU A 17 -6.84 -5.67 -8.58
CA LEU A 17 -6.10 -4.83 -7.65
C LEU A 17 -7.01 -3.67 -7.23
N LEU A 18 -7.20 -3.49 -5.93
CA LEU A 18 -7.55 -2.20 -5.34
C LEU A 18 -6.26 -1.70 -4.71
N GLY A 19 -5.47 -0.92 -5.45
CA GLY A 19 -4.18 -0.44 -4.98
C GLY A 19 -3.77 0.88 -5.64
N PHE A 20 -3.26 1.80 -4.83
CA PHE A 20 -2.65 3.08 -5.22
C PHE A 20 -1.21 2.88 -5.70
N LEU A 21 -0.99 1.98 -6.66
CA LEU A 21 0.35 1.72 -7.20
C LEU A 21 0.65 2.66 -8.37
N GLY A 22 1.39 3.73 -8.09
CA GLY A 22 1.97 4.61 -9.11
C GLY A 22 3.00 3.88 -9.97
N LEU A 23 2.56 3.32 -11.10
CA LEU A 23 3.45 2.84 -12.15
C LEU A 23 3.76 3.99 -13.12
N ARG A 24 5.04 4.30 -13.24
CA ARG A 24 5.59 5.39 -14.08
C ARG A 24 5.45 5.03 -15.57
N ALA A 25 4.77 5.88 -16.34
CA ALA A 25 4.85 5.85 -17.80
C ALA A 25 6.18 6.47 -18.25
N GLY A 26 7.08 5.64 -18.80
CA GLY A 26 8.25 6.11 -19.56
C GLY A 26 7.94 6.14 -21.07
N PRO A 27 8.70 6.90 -21.88
CA PRO A 27 8.42 7.06 -23.30
C PRO A 27 8.79 5.79 -24.07
N ILE A 28 7.86 5.26 -24.86
CA ILE A 28 8.10 4.11 -25.74
C ILE A 28 8.29 4.62 -27.18
N PRO A 29 9.44 4.37 -27.82
CA PRO A 29 9.56 4.53 -29.27
C PRO A 29 8.75 3.45 -29.99
N ALA A 30 8.19 3.84 -31.13
CA ALA A 30 7.25 3.06 -31.91
C ALA A 30 7.72 1.63 -32.27
N GLN A 31 6.72 0.75 -32.30
CA GLN A 31 6.62 -0.55 -32.99
C GLN A 31 6.66 -1.83 -32.14
N ALA A 32 5.70 -2.70 -32.51
CA ALA A 32 5.57 -4.14 -32.27
C ALA A 32 5.04 -4.61 -30.89
N GLY A 33 3.72 -4.76 -30.82
CA GLY A 33 3.05 -6.06 -30.64
C GLY A 33 3.31 -6.90 -29.36
N ARG A 34 2.20 -7.15 -28.65
CA ARG A 34 1.92 -8.23 -27.67
C ARG A 34 2.38 -8.01 -26.21
N GLY A 35 1.36 -7.81 -25.36
CA GLY A 35 1.15 -8.64 -24.17
C GLY A 35 1.74 -8.17 -22.84
N TYR A 36 1.11 -7.21 -22.18
CA TYR A 36 1.16 -7.04 -20.72
C TYR A 36 -0.20 -6.55 -20.20
N GLY A 37 -0.72 -7.19 -19.14
CA GLY A 37 -2.09 -7.00 -18.63
C GLY A 37 -2.28 -5.75 -17.76
N PRO A 38 -3.51 -5.21 -17.64
CA PRO A 38 -3.80 -4.04 -16.81
C PRO A 38 -4.29 -4.44 -15.39
N GLY A 39 -3.76 -3.77 -14.37
CA GLY A 39 -4.35 -3.74 -13.02
C GLY A 39 -5.32 -2.57 -12.89
N GLY A 40 -6.46 -2.77 -12.23
CA GLY A 40 -7.39 -1.69 -11.87
C GLY A 40 -6.85 -0.83 -10.73
N GLN A 41 -7.24 0.44 -10.67
CA GLN A 41 -7.06 1.31 -9.51
C GLN A 41 -8.43 1.87 -9.12
N ALA A 42 -8.78 1.80 -7.83
CA ALA A 42 -9.91 2.52 -7.29
C ALA A 42 -9.41 3.61 -6.32
N TYR A 43 -10.00 4.80 -6.42
CA TYR A 43 -9.70 5.90 -5.52
C TYR A 43 -10.60 5.79 -4.27
N GLY A 44 -10.02 5.67 -3.08
CA GLY A 44 -10.70 5.82 -1.79
C GLY A 44 -9.85 6.65 -0.81
N PRO A 45 -10.42 7.32 0.20
CA PRO A 45 -11.86 7.53 0.51
C PRO A 45 -12.58 8.41 -0.52
N VAL A 46 -13.91 8.52 -0.38
CA VAL A 46 -14.74 9.48 -1.15
C VAL A 46 -14.13 10.89 -1.03
N ALA A 47 -14.15 11.67 -2.12
CA ALA A 47 -13.46 12.95 -2.29
C ALA A 47 -11.94 12.88 -2.56
N THR A 48 -11.39 11.70 -2.89
CA THR A 48 -10.00 11.51 -3.37
C THR A 48 -9.97 11.19 -4.86
N GLY A 49 -9.01 11.76 -5.61
CA GLY A 49 -8.92 11.57 -7.06
C GLY A 49 -10.15 12.15 -7.76
N TYR A 50 -10.88 11.32 -8.52
CA TYR A 50 -12.16 11.70 -9.15
C TYR A 50 -13.41 11.37 -8.32
N SER A 51 -13.26 10.74 -7.15
CA SER A 51 -14.38 10.48 -6.25
C SER A 51 -14.85 11.79 -5.62
N TYR A 52 -16.15 11.96 -5.36
CA TYR A 52 -16.67 13.21 -4.80
C TYR A 52 -17.87 12.97 -3.87
N VAL A 53 -18.13 13.95 -3.01
CA VAL A 53 -19.32 14.02 -2.16
C VAL A 53 -20.19 15.18 -2.61
N ASP A 54 -21.51 15.03 -2.53
CA ASP A 54 -22.44 16.14 -2.78
C ASP A 54 -22.34 17.24 -1.69
N SER A 55 -21.83 16.88 -0.50
CA SER A 55 -21.63 17.80 0.63
C SER A 55 -20.46 17.35 1.50
N ALA A 56 -19.69 18.30 2.02
CA ALA A 56 -18.58 18.04 2.93
C ALA A 56 -19.01 17.30 4.22
N ALA A 57 -20.29 17.40 4.60
CA ALA A 57 -20.84 16.65 5.74
C ALA A 57 -20.84 15.12 5.52
N ALA A 58 -20.76 14.67 4.27
CA ALA A 58 -20.73 13.26 3.90
C ALA A 58 -19.31 12.66 3.83
N LEU A 59 -18.27 13.44 4.16
CA LEU A 59 -16.90 12.91 4.24
C LEU A 59 -16.79 11.91 5.39
N ALA A 60 -16.21 10.75 5.10
CA ALA A 60 -15.90 9.74 6.11
C ALA A 60 -14.92 10.31 7.14
N ARG A 61 -15.23 10.13 8.42
CA ARG A 61 -14.44 10.62 9.56
C ARG A 61 -13.61 9.53 10.23
N THR A 62 -13.93 8.27 9.95
CA THR A 62 -13.23 7.11 10.54
C THR A 62 -12.77 6.14 9.46
N ASN A 63 -11.80 5.29 9.80
CA ASN A 63 -11.36 4.21 8.93
C ASN A 63 -12.50 3.23 8.64
N ARG A 64 -13.35 2.98 9.63
CA ARG A 64 -14.52 2.11 9.50
C ARG A 64 -15.56 2.66 8.53
N GLN A 65 -15.89 3.95 8.60
CA GLN A 65 -16.79 4.58 7.62
C GLN A 65 -16.22 4.46 6.19
N THR A 66 -14.94 4.80 6.03
CA THR A 66 -14.25 4.65 4.74
C THR A 66 -14.32 3.19 4.22
N SER A 67 -14.12 2.22 5.11
CA SER A 67 -14.13 0.81 4.78
C SER A 67 -15.52 0.28 4.41
N LEU A 68 -16.57 0.78 5.06
CA LEU A 68 -17.97 0.44 4.71
C LEU A 68 -18.36 1.03 3.35
N ASP A 69 -17.90 2.24 3.03
CA ASP A 69 -18.09 2.82 1.70
C ASP A 69 -17.39 1.97 0.62
N LEU A 70 -16.19 1.44 0.91
CA LEU A 70 -15.46 0.54 0.00
C LEU A 70 -16.14 -0.83 -0.14
N VAL A 71 -16.76 -1.34 0.93
CA VAL A 71 -17.60 -2.55 0.86
C VAL A 71 -18.80 -2.33 -0.07
N GLU A 72 -19.47 -1.18 0.05
CA GLU A 72 -20.59 -0.85 -0.82
C GLU A 72 -20.14 -0.66 -2.29
N LEU A 73 -18.98 -0.04 -2.51
CA LEU A 73 -18.37 -0.01 -3.82
C LEU A 73 -18.15 -1.42 -4.38
N MET A 74 -17.59 -2.33 -3.58
CA MET A 74 -17.37 -3.71 -4.00
C MET A 74 -18.66 -4.43 -4.35
N ARG A 75 -19.74 -4.23 -3.57
CA ARG A 75 -21.06 -4.77 -3.88
C ARG A 75 -21.49 -4.35 -5.28
N GLN A 76 -21.45 -3.05 -5.55
CA GLN A 76 -21.86 -2.50 -6.85
C GLN A 76 -20.96 -2.95 -8.01
N VAL A 77 -19.65 -3.08 -7.80
CA VAL A 77 -18.71 -3.58 -8.81
C VAL A 77 -19.03 -5.05 -9.13
N LEU A 78 -19.22 -5.88 -8.11
CA LEU A 78 -19.47 -7.31 -8.26
C LEU A 78 -20.89 -7.62 -8.77
N ASP A 79 -21.84 -6.70 -8.60
CA ASP A 79 -23.16 -6.81 -9.21
C ASP A 79 -23.13 -6.48 -10.70
N ARG A 80 -22.30 -5.50 -11.10
CA ARG A 80 -22.09 -5.15 -12.52
C ARG A 80 -21.18 -6.14 -13.25
N LEU A 81 -20.24 -6.74 -12.53
CA LEU A 81 -19.20 -7.63 -13.07
C LEU A 81 -19.20 -8.96 -12.28
N PRO A 82 -20.24 -9.78 -12.42
CA PRO A 82 -20.42 -10.99 -11.60
C PRO A 82 -19.32 -12.03 -11.81
N ASP A 83 -18.64 -12.03 -12.95
CA ASP A 83 -17.50 -12.93 -13.23
C ASP A 83 -16.33 -12.69 -12.25
N LEU A 84 -16.24 -11.48 -11.67
CA LEU A 84 -15.21 -11.16 -10.68
C LEU A 84 -15.49 -11.78 -9.29
N ARG A 85 -16.69 -12.31 -9.05
CA ARG A 85 -17.04 -12.90 -7.74
C ARG A 85 -16.22 -14.16 -7.44
N THR A 86 -15.82 -14.91 -8.46
CA THR A 86 -15.03 -16.15 -8.32
C THR A 86 -13.52 -15.91 -8.41
N VAL A 87 -13.12 -14.76 -8.96
CA VAL A 87 -11.74 -14.33 -9.12
C VAL A 87 -11.08 -14.09 -7.76
N PRO A 88 -9.88 -14.66 -7.49
CA PRO A 88 -9.12 -14.33 -6.29
C PRO A 88 -8.91 -12.83 -6.12
N LEU A 89 -9.43 -12.29 -5.02
CA LEU A 89 -9.38 -10.87 -4.67
C LEU A 89 -8.34 -10.65 -3.58
N TYR A 90 -7.49 -9.64 -3.77
CA TYR A 90 -6.50 -9.20 -2.80
C TYR A 90 -6.60 -7.69 -2.61
N ILE A 91 -6.51 -7.24 -1.36
CA ILE A 91 -6.57 -5.82 -1.01
C ILE A 91 -5.15 -5.32 -0.74
N PHE A 92 -4.72 -4.24 -1.41
CA PHE A 92 -3.41 -3.64 -1.20
C PHE A 92 -3.56 -2.21 -0.67
N GLY A 93 -2.92 -1.91 0.46
CA GLY A 93 -2.82 -0.57 1.03
C GLY A 93 -1.37 -0.16 1.23
N GLU A 94 -1.08 1.13 1.07
CA GLU A 94 0.22 1.73 1.36
C GLU A 94 0.02 2.95 2.26
N SER A 95 0.97 3.28 3.14
CA SER A 95 0.88 4.46 3.99
C SER A 95 -0.38 4.45 4.86
N TYR A 96 -1.14 5.55 4.90
CA TYR A 96 -2.46 5.60 5.56
C TYR A 96 -3.44 4.56 4.99
N GLY A 97 -3.30 4.22 3.70
CA GLY A 97 -4.08 3.16 3.05
C GLY A 97 -3.90 1.80 3.71
N GLY A 98 -2.83 1.56 4.47
CA GLY A 98 -2.67 0.34 5.27
C GLY A 98 -3.72 0.19 6.37
N LYS A 99 -4.10 1.28 7.06
CA LYS A 99 -5.20 1.28 8.04
C LYS A 99 -6.52 0.91 7.38
N VAL A 100 -6.78 1.56 6.24
CA VAL A 100 -8.00 1.34 5.46
C VAL A 100 -8.02 -0.09 4.92
N ALA A 101 -6.91 -0.62 4.42
CA ALA A 101 -6.81 -1.99 3.92
C ALA A 101 -7.10 -3.03 5.00
N ALA A 102 -6.57 -2.83 6.21
CA ALA A 102 -6.83 -3.71 7.34
C ALA A 102 -8.32 -3.74 7.71
N GLU A 103 -8.92 -2.55 7.92
CA GLU A 103 -10.33 -2.40 8.29
C GLU A 103 -11.28 -2.86 7.18
N PHE A 104 -10.97 -2.53 5.92
CA PHE A 104 -11.72 -2.93 4.74
C PHE A 104 -11.69 -4.44 4.53
N GLY A 105 -10.52 -5.08 4.65
CA GLY A 105 -10.41 -6.53 4.56
C GLY A 105 -11.27 -7.24 5.60
N LEU A 106 -11.28 -6.75 6.85
CA LEU A 106 -12.08 -7.33 7.92
C LEU A 106 -13.59 -7.11 7.69
N CYS A 107 -13.98 -5.91 7.27
CA CYS A 107 -15.38 -5.59 6.98
C CYS A 107 -15.90 -6.40 5.78
N LEU A 108 -15.14 -6.49 4.69
CA LEU A 108 -15.50 -7.25 3.50
C LEU A 108 -15.62 -8.75 3.82
N TYR A 109 -14.67 -9.31 4.57
CA TYR A 109 -14.72 -10.70 5.03
C TYR A 109 -16.01 -10.98 5.81
N ARG A 110 -16.40 -10.09 6.72
CA ARG A 110 -17.65 -10.24 7.50
C ARG A 110 -18.89 -10.21 6.62
N GLU A 111 -18.95 -9.37 5.60
CA GLU A 111 -20.07 -9.37 4.66
C GLU A 111 -20.14 -10.66 3.85
N ILE A 112 -18.99 -11.21 3.45
CA ILE A 112 -18.90 -12.50 2.73
C ILE A 112 -19.35 -13.65 3.63
N ALA A 113 -18.80 -13.74 4.84
CA ALA A 113 -19.12 -14.79 5.80
C ALA A 113 -20.61 -14.80 6.21
N ASN A 114 -21.25 -13.63 6.22
CA ASN A 114 -22.68 -13.50 6.50
C ASN A 114 -23.59 -13.67 5.27
N GLY A 115 -23.03 -14.03 4.10
CA GLY A 115 -23.79 -14.22 2.86
C GLY A 115 -24.38 -12.94 2.25
N ARG A 116 -23.92 -11.76 2.67
CA ARG A 116 -24.41 -10.45 2.18
C ARG A 116 -23.65 -9.94 0.94
N LEU A 117 -22.54 -10.58 0.59
CA LEU A 117 -21.73 -10.28 -0.58
C LEU A 117 -21.00 -11.57 -1.02
N ALA A 118 -20.83 -11.80 -2.33
CA ALA A 118 -20.08 -12.93 -2.85
C ALA A 118 -18.76 -12.46 -3.49
N ALA A 119 -17.62 -12.79 -2.88
CA ALA A 119 -16.30 -12.54 -3.44
C ALA A 119 -15.29 -13.58 -2.92
N ASN A 120 -14.27 -13.87 -3.73
CA ASN A 120 -13.20 -14.79 -3.37
C ASN A 120 -12.01 -14.03 -2.75
N LEU A 121 -12.22 -13.38 -1.61
CA LEU A 121 -11.19 -12.63 -0.88
C LEU A 121 -10.13 -13.57 -0.32
N LYS A 122 -8.86 -13.33 -0.67
CA LYS A 122 -7.72 -14.19 -0.31
C LYS A 122 -6.73 -13.55 0.64
N GLY A 123 -6.55 -12.24 0.58
CA GLY A 123 -5.56 -11.61 1.44
C GLY A 123 -5.57 -10.10 1.45
N VAL A 124 -4.83 -9.56 2.43
CA VAL A 124 -4.62 -8.13 2.66
C VAL A 124 -3.12 -7.88 2.72
N VAL A 125 -2.67 -6.88 1.95
CA VAL A 125 -1.27 -6.49 1.84
C VAL A 125 -1.12 -5.03 2.25
N MET A 126 -0.15 -4.76 3.11
CA MET A 126 0.12 -3.47 3.73
C MET A 126 1.58 -3.09 3.54
N GLY A 127 1.84 -2.14 2.64
CA GLY A 127 3.14 -1.53 2.43
C GLY A 127 3.31 -0.29 3.29
N ASP A 128 4.49 -0.12 3.89
CA ASP A 128 4.95 1.11 4.55
C ASP A 128 3.80 1.81 5.30
N SER A 129 3.15 1.04 6.17
CA SER A 129 1.79 1.36 6.61
C SER A 129 1.77 2.18 7.89
N TRP A 130 1.03 3.29 7.87
CA TRP A 130 0.76 4.13 9.05
C TRP A 130 -0.30 3.46 9.93
N LEU A 131 -0.08 2.22 10.34
CA LEU A 131 -1.09 1.42 11.06
C LEU A 131 -1.29 1.91 12.49
N SER A 132 -0.20 2.29 13.17
CA SER A 132 -0.23 2.84 14.51
C SER A 132 0.65 4.08 14.59
N GLY A 133 0.01 5.24 14.77
CA GLY A 133 0.71 6.52 14.68
C GLY A 133 1.72 6.71 15.81
N VAL A 134 1.37 6.32 17.03
CA VAL A 134 2.24 6.48 18.20
C VAL A 134 3.56 5.72 18.02
N ASP A 135 3.54 4.44 17.62
CA ASP A 135 4.78 3.66 17.49
C ASP A 135 5.70 4.22 16.41
N HIS A 136 5.13 4.70 15.31
CA HIS A 136 5.92 5.36 14.27
C HIS A 136 6.58 6.62 14.81
N VAL A 137 5.84 7.50 15.48
CA VAL A 137 6.40 8.73 16.05
C VAL A 137 7.48 8.43 17.10
N GLU A 138 7.26 7.45 17.98
CA GLU A 138 8.25 7.05 18.99
C GLU A 138 9.50 6.44 18.36
N SER A 139 9.35 5.71 17.26
CA SER A 139 10.48 5.09 16.56
C SER A 139 11.38 6.07 15.82
N TRP A 140 10.90 7.27 15.45
CA TRP A 140 11.69 8.24 14.68
C TRP A 140 12.99 8.65 15.40
N SER A 141 12.94 8.85 16.71
CA SER A 141 14.11 9.26 17.51
C SER A 141 15.25 8.24 17.46
N PRO A 142 15.08 6.98 17.91
CA PRO A 142 16.15 6.00 17.84
C PRO A 142 16.54 5.66 16.40
N TYR A 143 15.58 5.59 15.47
CA TYR A 143 15.85 5.25 14.08
C TYR A 143 16.77 6.26 13.40
N LEU A 144 16.44 7.56 13.46
CA LEU A 144 17.26 8.61 12.85
C LEU A 144 18.62 8.77 13.55
N PHE A 145 18.68 8.57 14.87
CA PHE A 145 19.94 8.59 15.61
C PHE A 145 20.90 7.49 15.12
N HIS A 146 20.41 6.26 14.96
CA HIS A 146 21.24 5.14 14.49
C HIS A 146 21.65 5.24 13.02
N LEU A 147 20.93 6.04 12.22
CA LEU A 147 21.30 6.40 10.87
C LEU A 147 22.33 7.55 10.80
N GLY A 148 22.71 8.14 11.94
CA GLY A 148 23.61 9.29 11.99
C GLY A 148 22.96 10.61 11.55
N LEU A 149 21.63 10.65 11.46
CA LEU A 149 20.86 11.84 11.06
C LEU A 149 20.48 12.73 12.26
N LEU A 150 20.67 12.23 13.49
CA LEU A 150 20.52 12.99 14.72
C LEU A 150 21.74 12.82 15.61
N ASP A 151 22.12 13.88 16.30
CA ASP A 151 23.02 13.82 17.45
C ASP A 151 22.25 13.44 18.74
N SER A 152 22.97 13.29 19.85
CA SER A 152 22.38 12.93 21.16
C SER A 152 21.36 13.97 21.65
N ARG A 153 21.53 15.24 21.29
CA ARG A 153 20.61 16.32 21.64
C ARG A 153 19.30 16.18 20.86
N GLY A 154 19.38 16.06 19.54
CA GLY A 154 18.26 15.88 18.65
C GLY A 154 17.47 14.61 18.97
N LYS A 155 18.15 13.51 19.27
CA LYS A 155 17.54 12.27 19.78
C LYS A 155 16.65 12.54 21.01
N SER A 156 17.20 13.22 22.01
CA SER A 156 16.50 13.50 23.28
C SER A 156 15.31 14.44 23.07
N GLN A 157 15.48 15.48 22.24
CA GLN A 157 14.40 16.42 21.92
C GLN A 157 13.25 15.74 21.18
N LEU A 158 13.57 14.92 20.17
CA LEU A 158 12.56 14.22 19.37
C LEU A 158 11.83 13.16 20.21
N ALA A 159 12.54 12.45 21.09
CA ALA A 159 11.92 11.49 22.02
C ALA A 159 10.93 12.18 22.98
N ALA A 160 11.30 13.35 23.53
CA ALA A 160 10.42 14.10 24.42
C ALA A 160 9.18 14.68 23.69
N ALA A 161 9.28 14.97 22.39
CA ALA A 161 8.14 15.37 21.57
C ALA A 161 7.21 14.18 21.27
N ALA A 162 7.80 13.02 20.92
CA ALA A 162 7.07 11.77 20.71
C ALA A 162 6.28 11.34 21.96
N ALA A 163 6.90 11.41 23.15
CA ALA A 163 6.26 11.08 24.42
C ALA A 163 5.03 11.95 24.72
N ARG A 164 5.02 13.22 24.30
CA ARG A 164 3.84 14.09 24.43
C ARG A 164 2.71 13.63 23.52
N ALA A 165 3.01 13.28 22.27
CA ALA A 165 2.01 12.75 21.34
C ALA A 165 1.42 11.42 21.85
N ARG A 166 2.25 10.55 22.43
CA ARG A 166 1.82 9.33 23.12
C ARG A 166 0.88 9.64 24.28
N ALA A 167 1.26 10.52 25.20
CA ALA A 167 0.45 10.86 26.37
C ALA A 167 -0.94 11.38 25.98
N ALA A 168 -1.03 12.24 24.95
CA ALA A 168 -2.30 12.72 24.43
C ALA A 168 -3.15 11.59 23.80
N ALA A 169 -2.51 10.66 23.07
CA ALA A 169 -3.19 9.49 22.51
C ALA A 169 -3.73 8.56 23.61
N GLU A 170 -2.96 8.30 24.66
CA GLU A 170 -3.38 7.47 25.81
C GLU A 170 -4.50 8.11 26.62
N ALA A 171 -4.55 9.45 26.67
CA ALA A 171 -5.67 10.20 27.24
C ALA A 171 -6.93 10.22 26.35
N GLY A 172 -6.88 9.65 25.14
CA GLY A 172 -7.98 9.69 24.17
C GLY A 172 -8.16 11.04 23.47
N GLU A 173 -7.21 11.97 23.63
CA GLU A 173 -7.23 13.30 23.04
C GLU A 173 -6.72 13.27 21.58
N TRP A 174 -7.37 12.49 20.72
CA TRP A 174 -6.83 12.12 19.41
C TRP A 174 -6.53 13.30 18.49
N ARG A 175 -7.39 14.32 18.50
CA ARG A 175 -7.15 15.58 17.77
C ARG A 175 -5.87 16.27 18.22
N TYR A 176 -5.66 16.33 19.53
CA TYR A 176 -4.46 16.93 20.09
C TYR A 176 -3.22 16.06 19.82
N ALA A 177 -3.34 14.74 19.92
CA ALA A 177 -2.29 13.80 19.52
C ALA A 177 -1.85 14.02 18.05
N THR A 178 -2.79 14.20 17.11
CA THR A 178 -2.47 14.53 15.71
C THR A 178 -1.78 15.90 15.58
N SER A 179 -2.14 16.88 16.42
CA SER A 179 -1.47 18.19 16.44
C SER A 179 -0.03 18.10 16.95
N LEU A 180 0.19 17.28 17.97
CA LEU A 180 1.52 16.99 18.52
C LEU A 180 2.37 16.17 17.54
N TRP A 181 1.78 15.23 16.80
CA TRP A 181 2.44 14.55 15.68
C TRP A 181 2.96 15.56 14.65
N SER A 182 2.13 16.49 14.19
CA SER A 182 2.51 17.51 13.20
C SER A 182 3.66 18.41 13.69
N SER A 183 3.63 18.75 14.98
CA SER A 183 4.69 19.53 15.63
C SER A 183 5.99 18.71 15.76
N THR A 184 5.88 17.44 16.12
CA THR A 184 7.01 16.49 16.24
C THR A 184 7.67 16.25 14.89
N TRP A 185 6.87 16.09 13.85
CA TRP A 185 7.28 16.03 12.45
C TRP A 185 8.09 17.28 12.03
N THR A 186 7.58 18.47 12.37
CA THR A 186 8.26 19.74 12.06
C THR A 186 9.61 19.82 12.77
N MET A 187 9.66 19.41 14.03
CA MET A 187 10.90 19.34 14.82
C MET A 187 11.90 18.36 14.19
N MET A 188 11.47 17.14 13.85
CA MET A 188 12.29 16.14 13.18
C MET A 188 12.89 16.68 11.89
N SER A 189 12.07 17.32 11.04
CA SER A 189 12.51 17.91 9.78
C SER A 189 13.61 18.96 10.00
N ASN A 190 13.50 19.76 11.05
CA ASN A 190 14.49 20.79 11.36
C ASN A 190 15.79 20.19 11.93
N LEU A 191 15.68 19.20 12.83
CA LEU A 191 16.83 18.55 13.47
C LEU A 191 17.68 17.72 12.50
N THR A 192 17.09 17.32 11.38
CA THR A 192 17.72 16.49 10.33
C THR A 192 18.08 17.29 9.08
N GLU A 193 18.01 18.63 9.14
CA GLU A 193 18.27 19.53 8.02
C GLU A 193 17.44 19.21 6.76
N GLY A 194 16.22 18.72 6.96
CA GLY A 194 15.27 18.45 5.88
C GLY A 194 15.47 17.11 5.18
N VAL A 195 15.82 16.06 5.93
CA VAL A 195 15.85 14.68 5.42
C VAL A 195 14.59 14.36 4.61
N ASN A 196 14.75 13.66 3.49
CA ASN A 196 13.61 13.12 2.77
C ASN A 196 13.01 11.97 3.57
N ILE A 197 11.79 12.19 4.04
CA ILE A 197 11.11 11.30 4.97
C ILE A 197 10.57 10.03 4.35
N TYR A 198 10.41 10.03 3.02
CA TYR A 198 9.96 8.88 2.28
C TYR A 198 11.15 8.03 1.88
N ASN A 199 12.35 8.61 1.78
CA ASN A 199 13.56 7.85 1.52
C ASN A 199 14.78 8.67 1.98
N PHE A 200 15.38 8.31 3.12
CA PHE A 200 16.52 9.08 3.65
C PHE A 200 17.78 9.02 2.76
N MET A 201 17.83 8.11 1.79
CA MET A 201 18.92 8.03 0.82
C MET A 201 18.75 9.02 -0.33
N VAL A 202 17.59 9.65 -0.48
CA VAL A 202 17.37 10.73 -1.46
C VAL A 202 18.02 12.00 -0.91
N PRO A 203 19.05 12.56 -1.60
CA PRO A 203 19.76 13.72 -1.10
C PRO A 203 18.82 14.92 -0.91
N ALA A 204 18.97 15.62 0.22
CA ALA A 204 18.41 16.94 0.39
C ALA A 204 19.07 17.91 -0.63
N LYS A 205 18.32 18.94 -1.06
CA LYS A 205 18.90 19.95 -1.95
C LYS A 205 19.82 20.88 -1.14
N ALA A 206 20.98 21.18 -1.69
CA ALA A 206 21.99 22.04 -1.06
C ALA A 206 21.53 23.49 -0.82
N ASP A 207 20.42 23.94 -1.43
CA ASP A 207 19.84 25.27 -1.24
C ASP A 207 18.91 25.39 -0.04
N GLY A 208 18.90 24.39 0.87
CA GLY A 208 18.05 24.37 2.06
C GLY A 208 16.55 24.19 1.77
N LYS A 209 16.16 23.99 0.51
CA LYS A 209 14.79 23.65 0.17
C LYS A 209 14.59 22.16 0.44
N LYS A 210 13.62 21.87 1.31
CA LYS A 210 13.18 20.51 1.69
C LYS A 210 13.24 19.60 0.48
N GLY A 211 14.00 18.49 0.58
CA GLY A 211 14.07 17.47 -0.46
C GLY A 211 12.64 17.16 -0.91
N GLY A 212 12.38 17.38 -2.20
CA GLY A 212 11.01 17.36 -2.71
C GLY A 212 10.32 16.05 -2.34
N LYS A 213 8.99 16.09 -2.14
CA LYS A 213 8.17 14.87 -2.22
C LYS A 213 8.70 14.08 -3.42
N PRO A 214 9.00 12.77 -3.30
CA PRO A 214 9.28 11.98 -4.50
C PRO A 214 8.17 12.32 -5.48
N ALA A 215 8.55 12.75 -6.67
CA ALA A 215 7.58 13.14 -7.68
C ALA A 215 6.75 11.90 -7.95
N VAL A 216 5.61 11.78 -7.27
CA VAL A 216 4.58 10.84 -7.64
C VAL A 216 4.28 11.27 -9.06
N PRO A 217 4.55 10.44 -10.08
CA PRO A 217 4.21 10.78 -11.43
C PRO A 217 2.69 10.56 -11.59
N CYS A 218 1.89 11.16 -10.71
CA CYS A 218 0.52 11.48 -11.03
C CYS A 218 0.61 12.50 -12.17
N GLY A 219 -0.15 12.27 -13.24
CA GLY A 219 -0.17 13.18 -14.38
C GLY A 219 -0.31 14.62 -13.90
N SER A 220 0.27 15.58 -14.63
CA SER A 220 0.06 17.00 -14.30
C SER A 220 -1.43 17.25 -14.09
N ALA A 221 -1.79 18.18 -13.20
CA ALA A 221 -3.20 18.50 -12.95
C ALA A 221 -3.94 18.84 -14.27
N GLU A 222 -3.21 19.39 -15.24
CA GLU A 222 -3.65 19.60 -16.62
C GLU A 222 -3.96 18.29 -17.36
N LEU A 223 -3.05 17.30 -17.37
CA LEU A 223 -3.29 16.00 -17.99
C LEU A 223 -4.48 15.29 -17.35
N MET A 224 -4.53 15.24 -16.02
CA MET A 224 -5.59 14.57 -15.28
C MET A 224 -6.95 15.26 -15.50
N ASN A 225 -7.03 16.59 -15.40
CA ASN A 225 -8.29 17.32 -15.58
C ASN A 225 -8.66 17.62 -17.04
N GLY A 226 -7.74 17.35 -17.97
CA GLY A 226 -7.90 17.52 -19.41
C GLY A 226 -8.22 16.22 -20.13
N GLU A 227 -7.22 15.62 -20.77
CA GLU A 227 -7.40 14.44 -21.63
C GLU A 227 -7.91 13.22 -20.86
N VAL A 228 -7.34 12.95 -19.68
CA VAL A 228 -7.73 11.77 -18.88
C VAL A 228 -9.19 11.89 -18.45
N ARG A 229 -9.60 13.00 -17.83
CA ARG A 229 -11.00 13.21 -17.41
C ARG A 229 -11.98 13.02 -18.57
N ARG A 230 -11.65 13.55 -19.76
CA ARG A 230 -12.49 13.39 -20.96
C ARG A 230 -12.54 11.94 -21.44
N ALA A 231 -11.40 11.25 -21.49
CA ALA A 231 -11.33 9.84 -21.89
C ALA A 231 -12.12 8.93 -20.93
N LEU A 232 -12.18 9.30 -19.65
CA LEU A 232 -12.97 8.61 -18.63
C LEU A 232 -14.47 8.96 -18.65
N GLY A 233 -14.91 9.85 -19.54
CA GLY A 233 -16.32 10.26 -19.65
C GLY A 233 -16.84 11.06 -18.45
N LEU A 234 -15.96 11.67 -17.65
CA LEU A 234 -16.34 12.35 -16.42
C LEU A 234 -16.83 13.79 -16.68
N PRO A 235 -17.87 14.27 -15.98
CA PRO A 235 -18.35 15.64 -16.08
C PRO A 235 -17.25 16.69 -15.80
N SER A 236 -17.39 17.90 -16.34
CA SER A 236 -16.44 19.00 -16.09
C SER A 236 -16.43 19.47 -14.64
N THR A 237 -17.47 19.17 -13.87
CA THR A 237 -17.57 19.47 -12.44
C THR A 237 -16.77 18.51 -11.56
N VAL A 238 -16.33 17.36 -12.07
CA VAL A 238 -15.55 16.37 -11.34
C VAL A 238 -14.07 16.55 -11.67
N LEU A 239 -13.33 17.14 -10.74
CA LEU A 239 -11.91 17.42 -10.91
C LEU A 239 -11.05 16.48 -10.07
N HIS A 240 -9.96 15.99 -10.67
CA HIS A 240 -8.93 15.22 -10.00
C HIS A 240 -8.17 16.07 -8.99
N GLN A 241 -8.05 15.56 -7.77
CA GLN A 241 -7.16 16.09 -6.75
C GLN A 241 -6.23 14.97 -6.25
N ASN A 242 -4.92 15.22 -6.31
CA ASN A 242 -3.92 14.27 -5.81
C ASN A 242 -4.01 14.12 -4.29
N ASP A 243 -4.13 15.24 -3.58
CA ASP A 243 -4.32 15.33 -2.13
C ASP A 243 -5.53 16.23 -1.87
N ASN A 244 -6.55 15.75 -1.15
CA ASN A 244 -7.69 16.58 -0.74
C ASN A 244 -7.60 16.89 0.77
N SER A 245 -7.28 18.15 1.09
CA SER A 245 -7.10 18.59 2.49
C SER A 245 -8.38 18.46 3.32
N GLN A 246 -9.57 18.53 2.70
CA GLN A 246 -10.84 18.38 3.41
C GLN A 246 -11.03 16.96 3.93
N VAL A 247 -10.57 15.95 3.18
CA VAL A 247 -10.58 14.55 3.61
C VAL A 247 -9.68 14.38 4.83
N PHE A 248 -8.47 14.92 4.79
CA PHE A 248 -7.56 14.87 5.93
C PHE A 248 -8.14 15.58 7.17
N VAL A 249 -8.73 16.76 6.99
CA VAL A 249 -9.38 17.50 8.08
C VAL A 249 -10.57 16.71 8.67
N ALA A 250 -11.34 16.01 7.84
CA ALA A 250 -12.45 15.18 8.30
C ALA A 250 -11.98 13.96 9.12
N GLN A 251 -10.79 13.43 8.82
CA GLN A 251 -10.19 12.26 9.50
C GLN A 251 -9.10 12.66 10.50
N TYR A 252 -8.98 13.94 10.85
CA TYR A 252 -7.88 14.44 11.67
C TYR A 252 -7.81 13.77 13.05
N ASP A 253 -8.98 13.50 13.63
CA ASP A 253 -9.14 12.82 14.92
C ASP A 253 -8.91 11.30 14.81
N GLU A 254 -8.93 10.73 13.60
CA GLU A 254 -8.66 9.31 13.35
C GLU A 254 -7.17 9.05 13.06
N PHE A 255 -6.44 10.08 12.63
CA PHE A 255 -5.10 9.93 12.07
C PHE A 255 -4.08 9.28 13.01
N MET A 256 -4.11 9.60 14.31
CA MET A 256 -3.20 9.01 15.30
C MET A 256 -3.72 7.72 15.95
N LYS A 257 -5.00 7.37 15.80
CA LYS A 257 -5.55 6.13 16.37
C LYS A 257 -4.91 4.91 15.71
N PRO A 258 -4.57 3.84 16.46
CA PRO A 258 -4.09 2.62 15.85
C PRO A 258 -5.23 1.84 15.17
N ALA A 259 -4.93 1.13 14.08
CA ALA A 259 -5.82 0.14 13.47
C ALA A 259 -5.43 -1.31 13.86
N THR A 260 -4.85 -1.49 15.06
CA THR A 260 -4.39 -2.81 15.52
C THR A 260 -5.52 -3.78 15.81
N GLU A 261 -6.69 -3.30 16.24
CA GLU A 261 -7.88 -4.16 16.41
C GLU A 261 -8.31 -4.79 15.09
N ALA A 262 -8.24 -4.05 13.97
CA ALA A 262 -8.53 -4.58 12.64
C ALA A 262 -7.52 -5.68 12.26
N MET A 263 -6.23 -5.48 12.56
CA MET A 263 -5.19 -6.49 12.33
C MET A 263 -5.38 -7.74 13.17
N GLU A 264 -5.71 -7.61 14.45
CA GLU A 264 -6.03 -8.75 15.33
C GLU A 264 -7.28 -9.48 14.83
N GLY A 265 -8.29 -8.74 14.33
CA GLY A 265 -9.46 -9.31 13.67
C GLY A 265 -9.09 -10.13 12.43
N LEU A 266 -8.25 -9.59 11.53
CA LEU A 266 -7.77 -10.31 10.35
C LEU A 266 -7.03 -11.60 10.73
N LEU A 267 -6.13 -11.54 11.72
CA LEU A 267 -5.30 -12.67 12.13
C LEU A 267 -6.03 -13.69 13.00
N GLY A 268 -7.01 -13.27 13.79
CA GLY A 268 -7.72 -14.11 14.75
C GLY A 268 -9.09 -14.63 14.29
N GLN A 269 -9.76 -13.93 13.35
CA GLN A 269 -11.17 -14.19 13.02
C GLN A 269 -11.41 -14.54 11.54
N THR A 270 -10.36 -14.52 10.70
CA THR A 270 -10.47 -14.79 9.27
C THR A 270 -9.52 -15.91 8.85
N ASP A 271 -9.61 -16.35 7.59
CA ASP A 271 -8.66 -17.26 6.93
C ASP A 271 -7.76 -16.54 5.90
N LEU A 272 -7.78 -15.21 5.86
CA LEU A 272 -7.05 -14.39 4.88
C LEU A 272 -5.53 -14.39 5.09
N ASP A 273 -4.74 -14.46 4.02
CA ASP A 273 -3.31 -14.17 4.12
C ASP A 273 -3.08 -12.68 4.41
N VAL A 274 -2.19 -12.38 5.35
CA VAL A 274 -1.84 -11.00 5.73
C VAL A 274 -0.35 -10.79 5.47
N LEU A 275 -0.03 -9.85 4.60
CA LEU A 275 1.36 -9.50 4.30
C LEU A 275 1.61 -8.03 4.65
N VAL A 276 2.63 -7.78 5.46
CA VAL A 276 3.11 -6.45 5.83
C VAL A 276 4.53 -6.30 5.29
N TYR A 277 4.84 -5.18 4.66
CA TYR A 277 6.22 -4.85 4.30
C TYR A 277 6.53 -3.40 4.63
N ALA A 278 7.80 -3.11 4.93
CA ALA A 278 8.29 -1.74 5.03
C ALA A 278 9.64 -1.59 4.32
N GLY A 279 9.82 -0.47 3.62
CA GLY A 279 11.08 -0.04 3.06
C GLY A 279 12.10 0.28 4.15
N GLN A 280 13.33 -0.24 3.99
CA GLN A 280 14.43 0.02 4.92
C GLN A 280 14.77 1.51 5.02
N CYS A 281 14.54 2.28 3.94
CA CYS A 281 14.91 3.68 3.82
C CYS A 281 13.77 4.66 4.15
N ASP A 282 12.57 4.16 4.46
CA ASP A 282 11.45 4.98 4.87
C ASP A 282 11.63 5.48 6.31
N VAL A 283 11.51 6.79 6.52
CA VAL A 283 11.54 7.39 7.86
C VAL A 283 10.12 7.45 8.43
N PHE A 284 9.15 7.80 7.59
CA PHE A 284 7.79 8.14 7.99
C PHE A 284 7.09 6.96 8.66
N THR A 285 7.05 5.81 7.97
CA THR A 285 6.51 4.54 8.46
C THR A 285 7.61 3.48 8.55
N ASN A 286 8.72 3.88 9.18
CA ASN A 286 9.91 3.05 9.26
C ASN A 286 9.64 1.67 9.89
N MET A 287 10.58 0.77 9.64
CA MET A 287 10.48 -0.60 10.08
C MET A 287 10.46 -0.77 11.60
N ALA A 288 11.11 0.10 12.37
CA ALA A 288 11.09 -0.01 13.83
C ALA A 288 9.68 0.27 14.39
N GLY A 289 9.01 1.30 13.89
CA GLY A 289 7.61 1.57 14.21
C GLY A 289 6.69 0.45 13.73
N THR A 290 6.95 -0.11 12.54
CA THR A 290 6.23 -1.26 12.00
C THR A 290 6.32 -2.49 12.92
N MET A 291 7.51 -2.80 13.41
CA MET A 291 7.71 -3.93 14.31
C MET A 291 7.13 -3.69 15.70
N ALA A 292 7.20 -2.46 16.23
CA ALA A 292 6.64 -2.13 17.53
C ALA A 292 5.14 -2.43 17.61
N TRP A 293 4.36 -2.08 16.57
CA TRP A 293 2.93 -2.44 16.58
C TRP A 293 2.67 -3.91 16.20
N LEU A 294 3.52 -4.56 15.40
CA LEU A 294 3.37 -6.00 15.09
C LEU A 294 3.61 -6.87 16.33
N ASP A 295 4.64 -6.55 17.10
CA ASP A 295 5.08 -7.34 18.25
C ASP A 295 4.07 -7.28 19.41
N ARG A 296 3.26 -6.21 19.50
CA ARG A 296 2.22 -6.08 20.52
C ARG A 296 0.87 -6.70 20.16
N LEU A 297 0.66 -7.14 18.90
CA LEU A 297 -0.62 -7.69 18.49
C LEU A 297 -0.97 -8.93 19.32
N SER A 298 -2.23 -9.02 19.74
CA SER A 298 -2.82 -10.18 20.40
C SER A 298 -3.54 -11.06 19.38
N TRP A 299 -2.96 -12.21 19.06
CA TRP A 299 -3.54 -13.19 18.15
C TRP A 299 -2.92 -14.59 18.37
N PRO A 300 -3.55 -15.68 17.90
CA PRO A 300 -3.19 -17.04 18.31
C PRO A 300 -1.73 -17.47 18.10
N LEU A 301 -1.02 -16.92 17.10
CA LEU A 301 0.40 -17.25 16.85
C LEU A 301 1.34 -16.08 17.13
N ALA A 302 0.93 -15.10 17.94
CA ALA A 302 1.73 -13.91 18.25
C ALA A 302 3.10 -14.25 18.85
N GLU A 303 3.14 -15.16 19.84
CA GLU A 303 4.40 -15.61 20.46
C GLU A 303 5.30 -16.34 19.47
N ALA A 304 4.73 -17.23 18.66
CA ALA A 304 5.47 -17.93 17.62
C ALA A 304 6.04 -16.97 16.58
N PHE A 305 5.30 -15.92 16.20
CA PHE A 305 5.77 -14.88 15.29
C PHE A 305 6.90 -14.03 15.88
N ARG A 306 6.81 -13.67 17.17
CA ARG A 306 7.90 -12.95 17.87
C ARG A 306 9.18 -13.79 17.95
N ALA A 307 9.05 -15.09 18.19
CA ALA A 307 10.19 -16.01 18.30
C ALA A 307 10.77 -16.48 16.96
N ALA A 308 10.00 -16.41 15.87
CA ALA A 308 10.42 -16.96 14.58
C ALA A 308 11.63 -16.21 13.98
N PRO A 309 12.63 -16.93 13.46
CA PRO A 309 13.77 -16.31 12.78
C PRO A 309 13.33 -15.70 11.45
N ARG A 310 14.12 -14.72 10.98
CA ARG A 310 13.98 -14.18 9.63
C ARG A 310 14.73 -15.04 8.62
N SER A 311 14.19 -15.14 7.42
CA SER A 311 14.84 -15.72 6.24
C SER A 311 15.15 -14.62 5.22
N PRO A 312 16.16 -14.76 4.36
CA PRO A 312 16.46 -13.76 3.34
C PRO A 312 15.38 -13.72 2.27
N LEU A 313 15.01 -12.52 1.81
CA LEU A 313 14.27 -12.32 0.57
C LEU A 313 15.29 -12.22 -0.57
N ILE A 314 15.26 -13.19 -1.50
CA ILE A 314 16.19 -13.22 -2.63
C ILE A 314 15.49 -12.74 -3.91
N VAL A 315 16.07 -11.75 -4.58
CA VAL A 315 15.59 -11.23 -5.86
C VAL A 315 16.78 -11.09 -6.80
N GLY A 316 16.69 -11.70 -7.99
CA GLY A 316 17.78 -11.64 -8.97
C GLY A 316 19.11 -12.25 -8.49
N GLY A 317 19.08 -13.15 -7.51
CA GLY A 317 20.29 -13.72 -6.89
C GLY A 317 20.89 -12.89 -5.76
N GLU A 318 20.34 -11.72 -5.45
CA GLU A 318 20.78 -10.84 -4.36
C GLU A 318 19.82 -10.89 -3.16
N VAL A 319 20.35 -10.62 -1.97
CA VAL A 319 19.54 -10.40 -0.77
C VAL A 319 18.87 -9.03 -0.87
N ALA A 320 17.63 -9.02 -1.32
CA ALA A 320 16.79 -7.82 -1.44
C ALA A 320 16.11 -7.42 -0.13
N GLY A 321 16.23 -8.25 0.91
CA GLY A 321 15.54 -8.03 2.15
C GLY A 321 15.59 -9.22 3.09
N ALA A 322 14.71 -9.20 4.07
CA ALA A 322 14.40 -10.33 4.92
C ALA A 322 12.89 -10.49 5.04
N LEU A 323 12.43 -11.70 5.36
CA LEU A 323 11.04 -11.97 5.65
C LEU A 323 10.89 -12.88 6.86
N ARG A 324 9.76 -12.75 7.54
CA ARG A 324 9.33 -13.61 8.63
C ARG A 324 7.92 -14.05 8.33
N ARG A 325 7.66 -15.36 8.34
CA ARG A 325 6.33 -15.91 8.11
C ARG A 325 5.95 -16.88 9.21
N VAL A 326 4.80 -16.65 9.84
CA VAL A 326 4.19 -17.59 10.79
C VAL A 326 2.70 -17.66 10.51
N GLY A 327 2.21 -18.88 10.24
CA GLY A 327 0.84 -19.09 9.77
C GLY A 327 0.54 -18.25 8.53
N ARG A 328 -0.47 -17.38 8.65
CA ARG A 328 -0.94 -16.48 7.58
C ARG A 328 -0.31 -15.08 7.61
N LEU A 329 0.50 -14.76 8.63
CA LEU A 329 1.19 -13.46 8.70
C LEU A 329 2.59 -13.57 8.07
N THR A 330 2.86 -12.72 7.08
CA THR A 330 4.20 -12.49 6.53
C THR A 330 4.60 -11.04 6.76
N ALA A 331 5.75 -10.81 7.40
CA ALA A 331 6.37 -9.48 7.49
C ALA A 331 7.66 -9.43 6.67
N LEU A 332 7.88 -8.36 5.89
CA LEU A 332 9.06 -8.17 5.06
C LEU A 332 9.80 -6.86 5.35
N TRP A 333 11.12 -6.97 5.39
CA TRP A 333 12.08 -5.89 5.41
C TRP A 333 12.63 -5.73 4.00
N VAL A 334 12.31 -4.64 3.32
CA VAL A 334 12.76 -4.43 1.94
C VAL A 334 13.98 -3.52 1.94
N HIS A 335 15.15 -4.07 1.62
CA HIS A 335 16.38 -3.28 1.62
C HIS A 335 16.39 -2.26 0.48
N ARG A 336 17.10 -1.15 0.67
CA ARG A 336 17.35 -0.09 -0.34
C ARG A 336 16.10 0.65 -0.85
N ALA A 337 14.92 0.35 -0.33
CA ALA A 337 13.67 0.99 -0.72
C ALA A 337 13.17 1.92 0.39
N GLY A 338 12.63 3.08 0.01
CA GLY A 338 11.84 3.95 0.88
C GLY A 338 10.36 3.59 0.86
N HIS A 339 9.53 4.59 1.15
CA HIS A 339 8.08 4.50 1.32
C HIS A 339 7.36 3.89 0.13
N MET A 340 7.82 4.24 -1.08
CA MET A 340 7.25 3.76 -2.34
C MET A 340 8.09 2.60 -2.87
N VAL A 341 8.02 1.42 -2.25
CA VAL A 341 8.85 0.26 -2.61
C VAL A 341 8.76 -0.09 -4.10
N ALA A 342 7.57 0.03 -4.70
CA ALA A 342 7.38 -0.23 -6.12
C ALA A 342 8.12 0.75 -7.04
N THR A 343 8.37 1.98 -6.57
CA THR A 343 9.15 2.98 -7.31
C THR A 343 10.65 2.78 -7.07
N ASP A 344 11.04 2.59 -5.82
CA ASP A 344 12.45 2.54 -5.44
C ASP A 344 13.12 1.20 -5.77
N TYR A 345 12.38 0.10 -5.67
CA TYR A 345 12.88 -1.24 -5.97
C TYR A 345 11.82 -2.13 -6.68
N PRO A 346 11.52 -1.87 -7.97
CA PRO A 346 10.46 -2.57 -8.71
C PRO A 346 10.58 -4.10 -8.71
N ALA A 347 11.80 -4.63 -8.76
CA ALA A 347 12.04 -6.08 -8.72
C ALA A 347 11.63 -6.71 -7.37
N ALA A 348 11.87 -6.02 -6.25
CA ALA A 348 11.41 -6.45 -4.95
C ALA A 348 9.88 -6.36 -4.82
N ALA A 349 9.26 -5.29 -5.34
CA ALA A 349 7.80 -5.17 -5.37
C ALA A 349 7.15 -6.29 -6.18
N ALA A 350 7.72 -6.68 -7.33
CA ALA A 350 7.25 -7.83 -8.10
C ALA A 350 7.38 -9.17 -7.34
N ALA A 351 8.42 -9.32 -6.52
CA ALA A 351 8.58 -10.49 -5.66
C ALA A 351 7.54 -10.51 -4.51
N ILE A 352 7.26 -9.35 -3.91
CA ILE A 352 6.21 -9.19 -2.88
C ILE A 352 4.84 -9.52 -3.45
N LEU A 353 4.52 -9.01 -4.65
CA LEU A 353 3.26 -9.32 -5.33
C LEU A 353 3.11 -10.84 -5.51
N LYS A 354 4.14 -11.51 -6.03
CA LYS A 354 4.14 -12.98 -6.17
C LYS A 354 3.97 -13.70 -4.84
N LEU A 355 4.64 -13.25 -3.77
CA LEU A 355 4.50 -13.84 -2.43
C LEU A 355 3.08 -13.68 -1.89
N ALA A 356 2.44 -12.54 -2.14
CA ALA A 356 1.07 -12.27 -1.72
C ALA A 356 0.04 -13.11 -2.48
N THR A 357 0.23 -13.30 -3.79
CA THR A 357 -0.78 -13.94 -4.66
C THR A 357 -0.56 -15.43 -4.91
N ASN A 358 0.62 -15.98 -4.61
CA ASN A 358 0.94 -17.38 -4.86
C ASN A 358 0.77 -18.28 -3.63
N SER A 359 -0.03 -17.87 -2.63
CA SER A 359 -0.34 -18.71 -1.47
C SER A 359 -1.28 -19.86 -1.85
N SER A 360 -0.70 -20.87 -2.48
CA SER A 360 -1.13 -22.26 -2.31
C SER A 360 -0.60 -22.74 -0.95
N THR A 361 -1.46 -23.47 -0.24
CA THR A 361 -1.30 -24.08 1.09
C THR A 361 0.03 -24.86 1.27
N PRO A 362 0.49 -25.06 2.52
CA PRO A 362 1.89 -25.27 2.86
C PRO A 362 2.41 -26.64 2.42
N THR A 363 3.59 -26.67 1.80
CA THR A 363 4.41 -27.87 1.73
C THR A 363 5.56 -27.73 2.71
N SER A 364 5.67 -28.74 3.56
CA SER A 364 6.81 -29.09 4.38
C SER A 364 8.15 -28.79 3.69
N GLY A 365 9.04 -28.09 4.40
CA GLY A 365 10.44 -27.92 4.03
C GLY A 365 10.77 -26.57 3.39
N CYS A 366 11.08 -25.58 4.24
CA CYS A 366 11.71 -24.35 3.81
C CYS A 366 13.08 -24.61 3.15
N THR A 367 13.09 -24.75 1.82
CA THR A 367 14.20 -24.29 0.98
C THR A 367 13.60 -23.63 -0.27
N GLY A 368 13.28 -22.34 -0.17
CA GLY A 368 12.83 -21.55 -1.31
C GLY A 368 13.97 -21.34 -2.30
N ARG A 369 14.14 -22.26 -3.25
CA ARG A 369 15.05 -22.13 -4.38
C ARG A 369 14.22 -22.10 -5.65
N VAL A 370 13.95 -20.90 -6.18
CA VAL A 370 13.43 -20.73 -7.53
C VAL A 370 14.61 -20.84 -8.49
N SER A 371 14.85 -22.04 -9.01
CA SER A 371 15.86 -22.25 -10.05
C SER A 371 15.28 -21.93 -11.43
N GLY A 372 15.80 -20.89 -12.07
CA GLY A 372 15.73 -20.75 -13.52
C GLY A 372 16.65 -21.76 -14.22
N PRO A 373 16.35 -22.17 -15.47
CA PRO A 373 17.14 -23.16 -16.17
C PRO A 373 18.56 -22.63 -16.43
N ARG A 374 19.55 -23.45 -16.09
CA ARG A 374 20.97 -23.18 -16.38
C ARG A 374 21.14 -23.14 -17.90
N HIS A 375 21.82 -22.11 -18.39
CA HIS A 375 22.37 -22.10 -19.73
C HIS A 375 23.26 -23.34 -19.94
N ASN A 376 22.83 -24.24 -20.82
CA ASN A 376 23.73 -25.15 -21.48
C ASN A 376 23.62 -24.90 -22.98
N SER A 377 24.77 -24.57 -23.55
CA SER A 377 24.97 -24.34 -24.97
C SER A 377 24.60 -25.57 -25.79
N GLN A 378 23.61 -25.46 -26.67
CA GLN A 378 23.56 -26.22 -27.92
C GLN A 378 22.59 -25.53 -28.90
N ARG A 379 23.12 -25.19 -30.07
CA ARG A 379 22.35 -24.70 -31.22
C ARG A 379 21.44 -25.83 -31.70
N ALA A 380 20.14 -25.56 -31.82
CA ALA A 380 19.23 -26.37 -32.62
C ALA A 380 18.22 -25.43 -33.31
N CYS A 381 18.33 -25.33 -34.63
CA CYS A 381 17.38 -24.69 -35.52
C CYS A 381 16.11 -25.53 -35.64
N LEU A 382 14.91 -24.95 -35.51
CA LEU A 382 13.64 -25.54 -35.96
C LEU A 382 12.60 -24.41 -36.28
N PRO A 383 11.54 -24.69 -37.05
CA PRO A 383 11.27 -24.04 -38.34
C PRO A 383 10.25 -22.89 -38.31
N SER A 384 10.29 -22.09 -39.37
CA SER A 384 9.34 -21.02 -39.71
C SER A 384 7.91 -21.57 -39.91
N TRP A 385 6.96 -21.02 -39.16
CA TRP A 385 5.53 -21.18 -39.41
C TRP A 385 4.98 -19.86 -39.98
N GLY A 386 4.37 -19.94 -41.17
CA GLY A 386 3.84 -18.79 -41.92
C GLY A 386 2.60 -18.14 -41.29
N PRO A 387 2.18 -16.97 -41.79
CA PRO A 387 1.10 -16.18 -41.20
C PRO A 387 -0.28 -16.76 -41.53
N TRP A 388 -1.09 -16.96 -40.48
CA TRP A 388 -2.51 -17.30 -40.58
C TRP A 388 -3.34 -16.06 -40.94
N ARG A 389 -4.14 -16.18 -42.01
CA ARG A 389 -5.14 -15.18 -42.44
C ARG A 389 -6.41 -15.29 -41.58
N ILE A 390 -6.97 -14.15 -41.20
CA ILE A 390 -8.31 -14.05 -40.60
C ILE A 390 -9.29 -13.61 -41.71
N PRO A 391 -10.41 -14.30 -41.95
CA PRO A 391 -11.42 -13.85 -42.89
C PRO A 391 -12.29 -12.74 -42.27
N HIS A 392 -12.49 -11.68 -43.04
CA HIS A 392 -13.50 -10.65 -42.78
C HIS A 392 -14.90 -11.23 -43.02
N THR A 393 -15.80 -11.07 -42.06
CA THR A 393 -17.24 -11.03 -42.34
C THR A 393 -17.91 -9.95 -41.50
N VAL A 394 -18.82 -9.30 -42.20
CA VAL A 394 -19.51 -8.03 -41.99
C VAL A 394 -20.85 -8.30 -41.28
N VAL A 395 -21.15 -7.50 -40.25
CA VAL A 395 -22.41 -6.71 -39.96
C VAL A 395 -23.75 -7.45 -40.14
N PRO A 396 -24.75 -7.33 -39.24
CA PRO A 396 -25.46 -6.07 -38.94
C PRO A 396 -25.16 -5.40 -37.60
#